data_AF-A0A6J7AQV9-F1
#
_entry.id   AF-A0A6J7AQV9-F1
#
_cell.length_a   1.000
_cell.length_b   1.000
_cell.length_c   1.000
_cell.angle_alpha   90.00
_cell.angle_beta   90.00
_cell.angle_gamma   90.00
#
_symmetry.space_group_name_H-M   'P 1'
#
loop_
_entity.id
_entity.type
_entity.pdbx_description
1 polymer ?
#
loop_
_entity_poly.entity_id
_entity_poly.type
_entity_poly.pdbx_seq_one_letter_code
_entity_poly.pdbx_strand_id
1 'polypeptide(L)'
;MTDPDNMLTTGIDVEARPPGKKIKRLSLLSGGERSLTAVAFLIALFKARPSPFYVLDEVEAALDDVNLGRLIDIIEELRSSSQLIVITHQKRTMEIADALYGVSMRGDGVTQVIGQRLRDVETASA
;
A
#
# COMPACT_ATOMS: atom_id res chain seq x y z
N MET A 1 -6.61 -17.79 22.27
CA MET A 1 -6.36 -16.35 22.51
C MET A 1 -7.51 -15.49 21.99
N THR A 2 -8.62 -16.08 21.53
CA THR A 2 -9.84 -15.36 21.16
C THR A 2 -10.95 -15.65 22.18
N ASP A 3 -11.63 -14.60 22.63
CA ASP A 3 -12.74 -14.63 23.59
C ASP A 3 -13.90 -13.77 23.05
N PRO A 4 -14.99 -14.40 22.56
CA PRO A 4 -16.14 -13.69 21.97
C PRO A 4 -16.85 -12.75 22.95
N ASP A 5 -16.78 -13.03 24.26
CA ASP A 5 -17.49 -12.28 25.29
C ASP A 5 -16.68 -11.04 25.75
N ASN A 6 -15.43 -10.91 25.30
CA ASN A 6 -14.56 -9.79 25.62
C ASN A 6 -13.84 -9.22 24.38
N MET A 7 -14.63 -8.55 23.53
CA MET A 7 -14.18 -8.01 22.23
C MET A 7 -13.04 -6.99 22.31
N LEU A 8 -12.83 -6.31 23.44
CA LEU A 8 -11.80 -5.29 23.60
C LEU A 8 -10.42 -5.87 23.93
N THR A 9 -10.37 -7.02 24.61
CA THR A 9 -9.10 -7.64 25.02
C THR A 9 -8.79 -8.93 24.25
N THR A 10 -9.74 -9.45 23.48
CA THR A 10 -9.52 -10.59 22.61
C THR A 10 -8.56 -10.25 21.46
N GLY A 11 -7.73 -11.22 21.07
CA GLY A 11 -6.94 -11.11 19.85
C GLY A 11 -7.78 -11.19 18.57
N ILE A 12 -7.17 -10.86 17.44
CA ILE A 12 -7.72 -11.07 16.10
C ILE A 12 -6.92 -12.20 15.44
N ASP A 13 -7.60 -13.26 14.99
CA ASP A 13 -7.00 -14.30 14.16
C ASP A 13 -7.39 -14.07 12.69
N VAL A 14 -6.40 -14.18 11.80
CA VAL A 14 -6.59 -13.94 10.37
C VAL A 14 -6.33 -15.24 9.63
N GLU A 15 -7.36 -15.71 8.93
CA GLU A 15 -7.29 -16.92 8.12
C GLU A 15 -7.52 -16.57 6.65
N ALA A 16 -6.84 -17.30 5.76
CA ALA A 16 -7.01 -17.10 4.32
C ALA A 16 -7.25 -18.43 3.61
N ARG A 17 -8.05 -18.35 2.54
CA ARG A 17 -8.35 -19.49 1.67
C ARG A 17 -8.05 -19.12 0.20
N PRO A 18 -6.85 -19.41 -0.29
CA PRO A 18 -6.53 -19.25 -1.70
C PRO A 18 -7.42 -20.16 -2.59
N PRO A 19 -7.60 -19.81 -3.88
CA PRO A 19 -8.38 -20.61 -4.82
C PRO A 19 -7.92 -22.07 -4.85
N GLY A 20 -8.86 -23.01 -4.73
CA GLY A 20 -8.57 -24.44 -4.78
C GLY A 20 -7.85 -25.02 -3.55
N LYS A 21 -7.61 -24.23 -2.48
CA LYS A 21 -6.94 -24.71 -1.26
C LYS A 21 -7.85 -24.71 -0.04
N LYS A 22 -7.45 -25.50 0.96
CA LYS A 22 -8.05 -25.49 2.31
C LYS A 22 -7.65 -24.21 3.05
N ILE A 23 -8.47 -23.80 4.01
CA ILE A 23 -8.17 -22.69 4.92
C ILE A 23 -6.85 -23.00 5.63
N LYS A 24 -5.97 -22.00 5.69
CA LYS A 24 -4.68 -22.09 6.36
C LYS A 24 -4.45 -20.84 7.19
N ARG A 25 -3.73 -21.00 8.31
CA ARG A 25 -3.13 -19.89 9.03
C ARG A 25 -2.16 -19.14 8.11
N LEU A 26 -2.02 -17.82 8.29
CA LEU A 26 -1.11 -17.00 7.48
C LEU A 26 0.33 -17.54 7.42
N SER A 27 0.81 -18.15 8.50
CA SER A 27 2.14 -18.75 8.59
C SER A 27 2.37 -19.95 7.64
N LEU A 28 1.29 -20.57 7.14
CA LEU A 28 1.34 -21.76 6.29
C LEU A 28 1.09 -21.46 4.80
N LEU A 29 0.96 -20.18 4.45
CA LEU A 29 0.78 -19.69 3.09
C LEU A 29 2.13 -19.56 2.37
N SER A 30 2.13 -19.73 1.05
CA SER A 30 3.32 -19.43 0.22
C SER A 30 3.65 -17.93 0.24
N GLY A 31 4.81 -17.53 -0.30
CA GLY A 31 5.16 -16.11 -0.47
C GLY A 31 4.06 -15.30 -1.17
N GLY A 32 3.69 -15.69 -2.39
CA GLY A 32 2.66 -15.00 -3.16
C GLY A 32 1.25 -15.04 -2.53
N GLU A 33 0.91 -16.11 -1.80
CA GLU A 33 -0.36 -16.20 -1.07
C GLU A 33 -0.42 -15.23 0.12
N ARG A 34 0.70 -15.07 0.85
CA ARG A 34 0.81 -14.08 1.93
C ARG A 34 0.69 -12.66 1.38
N SER A 35 1.40 -12.34 0.30
CA SER A 35 1.34 -11.04 -0.36
C SER A 35 -0.07 -10.70 -0.85
N LEU A 36 -0.76 -11.64 -1.51
CA LEU A 36 -2.15 -11.45 -1.94
C LEU A 36 -3.10 -11.23 -0.77
N THR A 37 -2.93 -11.99 0.32
CA THR A 37 -3.76 -11.85 1.52
C THR A 37 -3.55 -10.49 2.19
N ALA A 38 -2.31 -10.00 2.25
CA ALA A 38 -1.99 -8.67 2.77
C ALA A 38 -2.66 -7.57 1.93
N VAL A 39 -2.58 -7.66 0.59
CA VAL A 39 -3.27 -6.73 -0.32
C VAL A 39 -4.79 -6.75 -0.08
N ALA A 40 -5.39 -7.93 0.00
CA ALA A 40 -6.82 -8.06 0.27
C ALA A 40 -7.22 -7.45 1.63
N PHE A 41 -6.39 -7.61 2.66
CA PHE A 41 -6.62 -7.03 3.98
C PHE A 41 -6.54 -5.50 3.96
N LEU A 42 -5.56 -4.92 3.25
CA LEU A 42 -5.44 -3.47 3.08
C LEU A 42 -6.66 -2.88 2.36
N ILE A 43 -7.14 -3.51 1.28
CA ILE A 43 -8.35 -3.08 0.58
C ILE A 43 -9.56 -3.09 1.53
N ALA A 44 -9.70 -4.17 2.31
CA ALA A 44 -10.82 -4.29 3.26
C ALA A 44 -10.80 -3.16 4.29
N LEU A 45 -9.61 -2.77 4.79
CA LEU A 45 -9.46 -1.67 5.72
C LEU A 45 -9.89 -0.33 5.10
N PHE A 46 -9.38 -0.01 3.91
CA PHE A 46 -9.69 1.25 3.23
C PHE A 46 -11.16 1.36 2.83
N LYS A 47 -11.77 0.26 2.38
CA LYS A 47 -13.20 0.24 2.03
C LYS A 47 -14.12 0.31 3.25
N ALA A 48 -13.71 -0.26 4.39
CA ALA A 48 -14.50 -0.24 5.61
C ALA A 48 -14.59 1.15 6.23
N ARG A 49 -13.53 1.96 6.13
CA ARG A 49 -13.48 3.33 6.66
C ARG A 49 -12.74 4.25 5.69
N PRO A 50 -13.44 4.77 4.67
CA PRO A 50 -12.84 5.73 3.74
C PRO A 50 -12.36 6.98 4.50
N SER A 51 -11.10 7.35 4.28
CA SER A 51 -10.48 8.55 4.84
C SER A 51 -10.29 9.61 3.75
N PRO A 52 -10.43 10.92 4.05
CA PRO A 52 -10.11 11.98 3.09
C PRO A 52 -8.63 11.98 2.67
N PHE A 53 -7.74 11.39 3.46
CA PHE A 53 -6.34 11.21 3.10
C PHE A 53 -5.72 9.93 3.68
N TYR A 54 -4.68 9.42 3.02
CA TYR A 54 -3.89 8.27 3.44
C TYR A 54 -2.39 8.58 3.41
N VAL A 55 -1.67 8.02 4.36
CA VAL A 55 -0.20 8.00 4.38
C VAL A 55 0.24 6.54 4.32
N LEU A 56 0.96 6.16 3.28
CA LEU A 56 1.46 4.80 3.05
C LEU A 56 2.99 4.86 3.09
N ASP A 57 3.60 4.07 3.98
CA ASP A 57 5.05 4.05 4.16
C ASP A 57 5.62 2.66 3.81
N GLU A 58 6.29 2.56 2.67
CA GLU A 58 6.94 1.36 2.12
C GLU A 58 6.09 0.07 2.20
N VAL A 59 4.78 0.21 2.07
CA VAL A 59 3.81 -0.89 2.23
C VAL A 59 3.99 -2.00 1.18
N GLU A 60 4.70 -1.68 0.10
CA GLU A 60 4.97 -2.57 -1.02
C GLU A 60 6.28 -3.36 -0.91
N ALA A 61 7.14 -3.10 0.09
CA ALA A 61 8.47 -3.68 0.20
C ALA A 61 8.50 -5.22 0.26
N ALA A 62 7.39 -5.86 0.66
CA ALA A 62 7.25 -7.31 0.75
C ALA A 62 6.46 -7.95 -0.41
N LEU A 63 6.10 -7.17 -1.44
CA LEU A 63 5.29 -7.64 -2.56
C LEU A 63 6.16 -8.06 -3.75
N ASP A 64 5.74 -9.12 -4.43
CA ASP A 64 6.27 -9.48 -5.76
C ASP A 64 5.68 -8.56 -6.85
N ASP A 65 6.23 -8.60 -8.06
CA ASP A 65 5.83 -7.70 -9.17
C ASP A 65 4.34 -7.77 -9.53
N VAL A 66 3.73 -8.95 -9.36
CA VAL A 66 2.32 -9.18 -9.67
C VAL A 66 1.44 -8.51 -8.61
N ASN A 67 1.78 -8.66 -7.33
CA ASN A 67 1.04 -8.03 -6.23
C ASN A 67 1.33 -6.53 -6.12
N LEU A 68 2.53 -6.07 -6.48
CA LEU A 68 2.85 -4.65 -6.64
C LEU A 68 1.92 -3.99 -7.66
N GLY A 69 1.68 -4.65 -8.80
CA GLY A 69 0.70 -4.16 -9.78
C GLY A 69 -0.70 -4.00 -9.18
N ARG A 70 -1.19 -5.01 -8.45
CA ARG A 70 -2.49 -4.93 -7.77
C ARG A 70 -2.57 -3.80 -6.76
N LEU A 71 -1.50 -3.56 -6.00
CA LEU A 71 -1.43 -2.44 -5.06
C LEU A 71 -1.50 -1.10 -5.78
N ILE A 72 -0.80 -0.95 -6.91
CA ILE A 72 -0.83 0.25 -7.75
C ILE A 72 -2.26 0.52 -8.24
N ASP A 73 -2.97 -0.50 -8.74
CA ASP A 73 -4.37 -0.35 -9.19
C ASP A 73 -5.28 0.19 -8.07
N ILE A 74 -5.07 -0.27 -6.82
CA ILE A 74 -5.83 0.19 -5.65
C ILE A 74 -5.48 1.64 -5.30
N ILE A 75 -4.20 2.01 -5.37
CA ILE A 75 -3.75 3.38 -5.13
C ILE A 75 -4.41 4.33 -6.14
N GLU A 76 -4.50 3.95 -7.41
CA GLU A 76 -5.21 4.72 -8.43
C GLU A 76 -6.71 4.84 -8.16
N GLU A 77 -7.38 3.76 -7.76
CA GLU A 77 -8.81 3.78 -7.37
C GLU A 77 -9.03 4.76 -6.20
N LEU A 78 -8.22 4.66 -5.14
CA LEU A 78 -8.33 5.51 -3.95
C LEU A 78 -8.05 6.99 -4.27
N ARG A 79 -7.09 7.26 -5.15
CA ARG A 79 -6.70 8.61 -5.57
C ARG A 79 -7.86 9.40 -6.17
N SER A 80 -8.84 8.73 -6.78
CA SER A 80 -10.02 9.40 -7.33
C SER A 80 -10.88 10.12 -6.28
N SER A 81 -10.77 9.72 -5.01
CA SER A 81 -11.64 10.20 -3.91
C SER A 81 -10.88 10.67 -2.67
N SER A 82 -9.58 10.40 -2.58
CA SER A 82 -8.77 10.63 -1.38
C SER A 82 -7.38 11.14 -1.75
N GLN A 83 -6.80 11.99 -0.90
CA GLN A 83 -5.40 12.41 -1.07
C GLN A 83 -4.46 11.29 -0.57
N LEU A 84 -3.48 10.89 -1.38
CA LEU A 84 -2.47 9.91 -0.96
C LEU A 84 -1.10 10.55 -0.84
N ILE A 85 -0.43 10.26 0.26
CA ILE A 85 1.00 10.51 0.49
C ILE A 85 1.66 9.14 0.56
N VAL A 86 2.50 8.81 -0.42
CA VAL A 86 3.17 7.51 -0.49
C VAL A 86 4.67 7.73 -0.36
N ILE A 87 5.26 7.10 0.64
CA ILE A 87 6.70 7.02 0.83
C ILE A 87 7.13 5.68 0.25
N THR A 88 7.95 5.73 -0.79
CA THR A 88 8.31 4.55 -1.57
C THR A 88 9.66 4.75 -2.24
N HIS A 89 10.37 3.65 -2.49
CA HIS A 89 11.51 3.59 -3.39
C HIS A 89 11.19 2.78 -4.68
N GLN A 90 9.94 2.36 -4.88
CA GLN A 90 9.49 1.59 -6.05
C GLN A 90 9.16 2.49 -7.24
N LYS A 91 9.89 2.31 -8.34
CA LYS A 91 9.73 3.09 -9.58
C LYS A 91 8.30 3.06 -10.12
N ARG A 92 7.67 1.88 -10.16
CA ARG A 92 6.31 1.72 -10.67
C ARG A 92 5.26 2.50 -9.86
N THR A 93 5.44 2.61 -8.54
CA THR A 93 4.58 3.43 -7.68
C THR A 93 4.84 4.92 -7.89
N MET A 94 6.10 5.32 -8.12
CA MET A 94 6.45 6.71 -8.45
C MET A 94 5.88 7.16 -9.80
N GLU A 95 5.80 6.27 -10.79
CA GLU A 95 5.32 6.57 -12.15
C GLU A 95 3.86 7.03 -12.19
N ILE A 96 3.00 6.52 -11.30
CA ILE A 96 1.59 6.91 -11.22
C ILE A 96 1.34 8.17 -10.37
N ALA A 97 2.41 8.75 -9.80
CA ALA A 97 2.27 9.86 -8.87
C ALA A 97 1.94 11.18 -9.58
N ASP A 98 1.23 12.03 -8.85
CA ASP A 98 0.86 13.37 -9.34
C ASP A 98 2.02 14.36 -9.26
N ALA A 99 2.76 14.22 -8.16
CA ALA A 99 3.97 14.95 -7.87
C ALA A 99 4.91 14.02 -7.11
N LEU A 100 6.21 14.17 -7.37
CA LEU A 100 7.28 13.50 -6.65
C LEU A 100 7.98 14.51 -5.74
N TYR A 101 8.23 14.09 -4.51
CA TYR A 101 9.04 14.82 -3.54
C TYR A 101 10.28 13.98 -3.23
N GLY A 102 11.39 14.33 -3.88
CA GLY A 102 12.69 13.72 -3.61
C GLY A 102 13.29 14.27 -2.33
N VAL A 103 13.59 13.39 -1.39
CA VAL A 103 14.24 13.74 -0.12
C VAL A 103 15.70 13.32 -0.16
N SER A 104 16.61 14.25 0.13
CA SER A 104 18.05 13.98 0.20
C SER A 104 18.63 14.59 1.48
N MET A 105 19.69 14.00 2.01
CA MET A 105 20.38 14.52 3.19
C MET A 105 21.78 14.96 2.78
N ARG A 106 22.15 16.19 3.14
CA ARG A 106 23.52 16.68 2.98
C ARG A 106 24.40 16.17 4.12
N GLY A 107 25.72 16.21 3.93
CA GLY A 107 26.69 15.70 4.93
C GLY A 107 26.69 16.44 6.28
N ASP A 108 25.93 17.53 6.41
CA ASP A 108 25.68 18.28 7.64
C ASP A 108 24.44 17.78 8.42
N GLY A 109 23.77 16.72 7.95
CA GLY A 109 22.57 16.17 8.57
C GLY A 109 21.30 16.97 8.28
N VAL A 110 21.36 17.98 7.41
CA VAL A 110 20.19 18.76 6.99
C VAL A 110 19.51 18.09 5.81
N THR A 111 18.23 17.78 5.98
CA THR A 111 17.37 17.24 4.91
C THR A 111 16.96 18.35 3.95
N GLN A 112 17.07 18.06 2.65
CA GLN A 112 16.56 18.88 1.56
C GLN A 112 15.50 18.14 0.78
N VAL A 113 14.46 18.86 0.38
CA VAL A 113 13.33 18.34 -0.37
C VAL A 113 13.26 19.03 -1.72
N ILE A 114 13.14 18.26 -2.78
CA ILE A 114 12.96 18.73 -4.16
C ILE A 114 11.62 18.20 -4.66
N GLY A 115 10.74 19.09 -5.12
CA GLY A 115 9.42 18.74 -5.64
C GLY A 115 9.34 18.89 -7.16
N GLN A 116 8.71 17.92 -7.82
CA GLN A 116 8.38 17.98 -9.25
C GLN A 116 6.94 17.51 -9.48
N ARG A 117 6.16 18.25 -10.26
CA ARG A 117 4.85 17.79 -10.75
C ARG A 117 5.04 17.00 -12.05
N LEU A 118 4.44 15.82 -12.14
CA LEU A 118 4.62 14.93 -13.30
C LEU A 118 3.57 15.18 -14.39
N ARG A 119 2.31 15.44 -14.01
CA ARG A 119 1.18 15.49 -14.95
C ARG A 119 1.03 16.81 -15.73
N ASP A 120 1.80 17.83 -15.40
CA ASP A 120 1.85 19.08 -16.17
C ASP A 120 2.80 18.99 -17.39
N VAL A 121 3.65 17.95 -17.45
CA VAL A 121 4.68 17.80 -18.50
C VAL A 121 4.12 17.18 -19.79
N GLU A 122 3.11 16.30 -19.70
CA GLU A 122 2.48 15.66 -20.86
C GLU A 122 1.64 16.64 -21.71
N THR A 123 1.06 17.68 -21.11
CA THR A 123 0.22 18.64 -21.86
C THR A 123 1.05 19.69 -22.62
N ALA A 124 2.32 19.88 -22.28
CA ALA A 124 3.21 20.85 -22.93
C ALA A 124 3.94 20.28 -24.16
N SER A 125 3.71 19.01 -24.50
CA SER A 125 4.38 18.29 -25.59
C SER A 125 3.42 17.74 -26.66
N ALA A 126 2.16 18.21 -26.67
CA ALA A 126 1.14 17.92 -27.69
C ALA A 126 0.81 19.15 -28.53
#